data_AF-A0A8W8P0T3-F1
#
_entry.id   AF-A0A8W8P0T3-F1
#
_cell.length_a   1.000
_cell.length_b   1.000
_cell.length_c   1.000
_cell.angle_alpha   90.00
_cell.angle_beta   90.00
_cell.angle_gamma   90.00
#
_symmetry.space_group_name_H-M   'P 1'
#
loop_
_entity.id
_entity.type
_entity.pdbx_description
1 polymer ?
#
loop_
_entity_poly.entity_id
_entity_poly.type
_entity_poly.pdbx_seq_one_letter_code
_entity_poly.pdbx_strand_id
1 'polypeptide(L)'
;MQMIHATSEQINLAVSHQQTDLLNNLEGMIEPRLSNFQQNIQQISSSQINRIEENLNEHYVFRMKGNENQYKHEARVLSKLKEANEHLNSNTVSEDIVEAAKSNINEDSLLITRSPWQSLQREWRQMTSQQHQLNRADVKTVGQRSTGAGTVQGKMNLTR
;
A
#
# COMPACT_ATOMS: atom_id res chain seq x y z
N MET A 1 -19.98 -34.16 72.22
CA MET A 1 -18.87 -33.63 71.39
C MET A 1 -19.03 -33.92 69.90
N GLN A 2 -19.32 -35.16 69.46
CA GLN A 2 -19.46 -35.49 68.02
C GLN A 2 -20.53 -34.70 67.26
N MET A 3 -21.72 -34.45 67.86
CA MET A 3 -22.75 -33.66 67.18
C MET A 3 -22.31 -32.22 66.89
N ILE A 4 -21.58 -31.58 67.81
CA ILE A 4 -21.10 -30.20 67.63
C ILE A 4 -20.13 -30.12 66.45
N HIS A 5 -19.28 -31.14 66.27
CA HIS A 5 -18.35 -31.23 65.14
C HIS A 5 -19.09 -31.38 63.81
N ALA A 6 -20.08 -32.28 63.75
CA ALA A 6 -20.88 -32.51 62.55
C ALA A 6 -21.70 -31.27 62.15
N THR A 7 -22.25 -30.53 63.12
CA THR A 7 -22.95 -29.27 62.84
C THR A 7 -22.00 -28.19 62.32
N SER A 8 -20.79 -28.10 62.87
CA SER A 8 -19.78 -27.14 62.40
C SER A 8 -19.31 -27.44 60.97
N GLU A 9 -19.16 -28.72 60.61
CA GLU A 9 -18.82 -29.12 59.23
C GLU A 9 -19.92 -28.78 58.23
N GLN A 10 -21.20 -29.01 58.60
CA GLN A 10 -22.33 -28.62 57.76
C GLN A 10 -22.43 -27.11 57.56
N ILE A 11 -22.19 -26.32 58.60
CA ILE A 11 -22.16 -24.85 58.52
C ILE A 11 -21.03 -24.42 57.57
N ASN A 12 -19.84 -24.98 57.71
CA ASN A 12 -18.71 -24.64 56.84
C ASN A 12 -18.97 -25.01 55.37
N LEU A 13 -19.61 -26.16 55.11
CA LEU A 13 -20.02 -26.55 53.75
C LEU A 13 -21.05 -25.60 53.16
N ALA A 14 -22.06 -25.20 53.94
CA ALA A 14 -23.09 -24.26 53.49
C ALA A 14 -22.53 -22.86 53.22
N VAL A 15 -21.64 -22.38 54.10
CA VAL A 15 -20.93 -21.09 53.91
C VAL A 15 -20.06 -21.14 52.67
N SER A 16 -19.31 -22.23 52.46
CA SER A 16 -18.47 -22.41 51.28
C SER A 16 -19.29 -22.37 49.98
N HIS A 17 -20.42 -23.08 49.93
CA HIS A 17 -21.33 -23.04 48.77
C HIS A 17 -21.85 -21.63 48.49
N GLN A 18 -22.33 -20.92 49.53
CA GLN A 18 -22.82 -19.55 49.37
C GLN A 18 -21.72 -18.59 48.88
N GLN A 19 -20.49 -18.75 49.35
CA GLN A 19 -19.35 -17.96 48.88
C GLN A 19 -19.03 -18.24 47.42
N THR A 20 -19.03 -19.52 47.00
CA THR A 20 -18.84 -19.90 45.60
C THR A 20 -19.95 -19.34 44.71
N ASP A 21 -21.21 -19.42 45.13
CA ASP A 21 -22.34 -18.87 44.38
C ASP A 21 -22.26 -17.35 44.23
N LEU A 22 -21.83 -16.64 45.28
CA LEU A 22 -21.60 -15.19 45.20
C LEU A 22 -20.48 -14.84 44.23
N LEU A 23 -19.37 -15.58 44.26
CA LEU A 23 -18.25 -15.37 43.34
C LEU A 23 -18.66 -15.63 41.89
N ASN A 24 -19.38 -16.73 41.63
CA ASN A 24 -19.88 -17.06 40.30
C ASN A 24 -20.87 -16.00 39.78
N ASN A 25 -21.73 -15.46 40.64
CA ASN A 25 -22.63 -14.36 40.26
C ASN A 25 -21.86 -13.07 39.97
N LEU A 26 -20.84 -12.74 40.76
CA LEU A 26 -19.99 -11.57 40.50
C LEU A 26 -19.24 -11.71 39.17
N GLU A 27 -18.68 -12.89 38.90
CA GLU A 27 -18.03 -13.21 37.63
C GLU A 27 -19.02 -13.07 36.47
N GLY A 28 -20.20 -13.67 36.59
CA GLY A 28 -21.27 -13.56 35.60
C GLY A 28 -21.80 -12.12 35.38
N MET A 29 -21.61 -11.21 36.34
CA MET A 29 -21.94 -9.79 36.18
C MET A 29 -20.79 -8.98 35.56
N ILE A 30 -19.55 -9.31 35.88
CA ILE A 30 -18.35 -8.56 35.45
C ILE A 30 -17.98 -8.91 34.02
N GLU A 31 -17.95 -10.19 33.66
CA GLU A 31 -17.54 -10.65 32.32
C GLU A 31 -18.33 -9.98 31.19
N PRO A 32 -19.68 -9.98 31.19
CA PRO A 32 -20.45 -9.35 30.12
C PRO A 32 -20.22 -7.85 30.04
N ARG A 33 -19.99 -7.18 31.18
CA ARG A 33 -19.70 -5.74 31.22
C ARG A 33 -18.33 -5.44 30.62
N LEU A 34 -17.32 -6.24 30.93
CA LEU A 34 -15.98 -6.12 30.35
C LEU A 34 -16.00 -6.41 28.85
N SER A 35 -16.71 -7.46 28.43
CA SER A 35 -16.89 -7.81 27.02
C SER A 35 -17.58 -6.68 26.24
N ASN A 36 -18.69 -6.15 26.76
CA ASN A 36 -19.38 -5.01 26.16
C ASN A 36 -18.49 -3.76 26.11
N PHE A 37 -17.70 -3.51 27.16
CA PHE A 37 -16.78 -2.38 27.18
C PHE A 37 -15.67 -2.52 26.13
N GLN A 38 -15.08 -3.71 25.98
CA GLN A 38 -14.13 -4.01 24.91
C GLN A 38 -14.74 -3.80 23.53
N GLN A 39 -15.95 -4.30 23.31
CA GLN A 39 -16.66 -4.13 22.04
C GLN A 39 -16.91 -2.66 21.73
N ASN A 40 -17.34 -1.87 22.72
CA ASN A 40 -17.55 -0.43 22.57
C ASN A 40 -16.25 0.31 22.22
N ILE A 41 -15.13 -0.03 22.87
CA ILE A 41 -13.82 0.54 22.53
C ILE A 41 -13.46 0.25 21.08
N GLN A 42 -13.63 -1.00 20.63
CA GLN A 42 -13.35 -1.39 19.26
C GLN A 42 -14.22 -0.62 18.26
N GLN A 43 -15.52 -0.52 18.52
CA GLN A 43 -16.44 0.23 17.66
C GLN A 43 -16.10 1.72 17.58
N ILE A 44 -15.78 2.35 18.71
CA ILE A 44 -15.38 3.77 18.75
C ILE A 44 -14.08 3.95 17.96
N SER A 45 -13.09 3.08 18.17
CA SER A 45 -11.80 3.13 17.47
C SER A 45 -11.99 3.01 15.96
N SER A 46 -12.73 2.00 15.50
CA SER A 46 -13.04 1.82 14.08
C SER A 46 -13.78 3.03 13.50
N SER A 47 -14.77 3.56 14.23
CA SER A 47 -15.51 4.75 13.77
C SER A 47 -14.62 5.99 13.68
N GLN A 48 -13.68 6.18 14.62
CA GLN A 48 -12.75 7.30 14.59
C GLN A 48 -11.74 7.19 13.45
N ILE A 49 -11.21 5.99 13.20
CA ILE A 49 -10.30 5.72 12.07
C ILE A 49 -11.02 6.05 10.75
N ASN A 50 -12.23 5.53 10.56
CA ASN A 50 -13.00 5.80 9.34
C ASN A 50 -13.24 7.30 9.13
N ARG A 51 -13.58 8.05 10.19
CA ARG A 51 -13.75 9.52 10.10
C ARG A 51 -12.47 10.25 9.73
N ILE A 52 -11.33 9.81 10.26
CA ILE A 52 -10.02 10.39 9.90
C ILE A 52 -9.72 10.11 8.43
N GLU A 53 -9.95 8.88 7.96
CA GLU A 53 -9.75 8.49 6.57
C GLU A 53 -10.65 9.29 5.63
N GLU A 54 -11.94 9.43 5.94
CA GLU A 54 -12.90 10.25 5.18
C GLU A 54 -12.44 11.72 5.13
N ASN A 55 -12.08 12.30 6.28
CA ASN A 55 -11.64 13.69 6.35
C ASN A 55 -10.37 13.93 5.54
N LEU A 56 -9.38 13.04 5.67
CA LEU A 56 -8.15 13.10 4.88
C LEU A 56 -8.47 12.95 3.39
N ASN A 57 -9.32 12.01 2.99
CA ASN A 57 -9.64 11.81 1.58
C ASN A 57 -10.38 13.01 0.97
N GLU A 58 -11.29 13.65 1.72
CA GLU A 58 -12.06 14.80 1.23
C GLU A 58 -11.26 16.11 1.19
N HIS A 59 -10.34 16.32 2.13
CA HIS A 59 -9.67 17.61 2.32
C HIS A 59 -8.19 17.61 1.93
N TYR A 60 -7.62 16.45 1.58
CA TYR A 60 -6.23 16.37 1.17
C TYR A 60 -6.03 16.94 -0.24
N VAL A 61 -5.30 18.06 -0.30
CA VAL A 61 -4.88 18.67 -1.56
C VAL A 61 -3.43 18.29 -1.83
N PHE A 62 -3.21 17.56 -2.93
CA PHE A 62 -1.86 17.26 -3.41
C PHE A 62 -1.15 18.56 -3.81
N ARG A 63 0.00 18.83 -3.19
CA ARG A 63 0.83 19.99 -3.56
C ARG A 63 1.47 19.87 -4.95
N MET A 64 1.65 18.63 -5.43
CA MET A 64 2.28 18.32 -6.71
C MET A 64 1.40 17.34 -7.49
N LYS A 65 1.14 17.63 -8.77
CA LYS A 65 0.32 16.79 -9.66
C LYS A 65 0.89 15.37 -9.85
N GLY A 66 2.22 15.23 -9.76
CA GLY A 66 2.88 13.92 -9.78
C GLY A 66 2.46 13.02 -8.61
N ASN A 67 2.37 13.58 -7.41
CA ASN A 67 1.97 12.86 -6.20
C ASN A 67 0.48 12.48 -6.27
N GLU A 68 -0.37 13.35 -6.81
CA GLU A 68 -1.79 13.06 -7.03
C GLU A 68 -1.97 11.87 -7.99
N ASN A 69 -1.22 11.88 -9.10
CA ASN A 69 -1.27 10.81 -10.09
C ASN A 69 -0.75 9.49 -9.51
N GLN A 70 0.30 9.52 -8.69
CA GLN A 70 0.81 8.35 -8.00
C GLN A 70 -0.21 7.81 -7.00
N TYR A 71 -0.80 8.66 -6.17
CA TYR A 71 -1.82 8.25 -5.21
C TYR A 71 -3.05 7.64 -5.91
N LYS A 72 -3.58 8.29 -6.96
CA LYS A 72 -4.70 7.76 -7.75
C LYS A 72 -4.37 6.42 -8.40
N HIS A 73 -3.11 6.24 -8.81
CA HIS A 73 -2.63 4.98 -9.36
C HIS A 73 -2.59 3.88 -8.28
N GLU A 74 -1.99 4.16 -7.13
CA GLU A 74 -1.91 3.23 -5.99
C GLU A 74 -3.30 2.85 -5.46
N ALA A 75 -4.22 3.81 -5.35
CA ALA A 75 -5.59 3.56 -4.94
C ALA A 75 -6.33 2.60 -5.89
N ARG A 76 -6.10 2.71 -7.21
CA ARG A 76 -6.68 1.80 -8.20
C ARG A 76 -6.12 0.38 -8.09
N VAL A 77 -4.81 0.27 -7.88
CA VAL A 77 -4.11 -1.02 -7.64
C VAL A 77 -4.71 -1.70 -6.42
N LEU A 78 -4.81 -0.99 -5.29
CA LEU A 78 -5.37 -1.53 -4.05
C LEU A 78 -6.84 -1.96 -4.19
N SER A 79 -7.68 -1.21 -4.91
CA SER A 79 -9.07 -1.60 -5.18
C SER A 79 -9.15 -2.94 -5.92
N LYS A 80 -8.36 -3.10 -6.99
CA LYS A 80 -8.36 -4.33 -7.78
C LYS A 80 -7.84 -5.54 -7.00
N LEU A 81 -6.83 -5.34 -6.15
CA LEU A 81 -6.34 -6.39 -5.25
C LEU A 81 -7.40 -6.79 -4.22
N LYS A 82 -8.13 -5.82 -3.68
CA LYS A 82 -9.25 -6.08 -2.76
C LYS A 82 -10.35 -6.88 -3.45
N GLU A 83 -10.77 -6.46 -4.64
CA GLU A 83 -11.77 -7.18 -5.45
C GLU A 83 -11.33 -8.61 -5.78
N ALA A 84 -10.08 -8.79 -6.23
CA ALA A 84 -9.53 -10.13 -6.48
C ALA A 84 -9.53 -11.01 -5.22
N ASN A 85 -9.18 -10.44 -4.06
CA ASN A 85 -9.20 -11.15 -2.79
C ASN A 85 -10.63 -11.51 -2.34
N GLU A 86 -11.62 -10.65 -2.57
CA GLU A 86 -13.03 -10.95 -2.31
C GLU A 86 -13.55 -12.08 -3.22
N HIS A 87 -13.17 -12.08 -4.50
CA HIS A 87 -13.48 -13.17 -5.42
C HIS A 87 -12.88 -14.50 -4.92
N LEU A 88 -11.60 -14.52 -4.54
CA LEU A 88 -10.91 -15.72 -4.06
C LEU A 88 -11.46 -16.26 -2.74
N ASN A 89 -11.94 -15.38 -1.86
CA ASN A 89 -12.47 -15.76 -0.54
C ASN A 89 -13.98 -16.02 -0.54
N SER A 90 -14.66 -15.97 -1.70
CA SER A 90 -16.06 -16.36 -1.77
C SER A 90 -16.20 -17.89 -1.57
N ASN A 91 -17.08 -18.31 -0.67
CA ASN A 91 -17.30 -19.71 -0.25
C ASN A 91 -17.80 -20.66 -1.36
N THR A 92 -17.88 -20.19 -2.61
CA THR A 92 -18.26 -20.94 -3.80
C THR A 92 -17.22 -20.66 -4.87
N VAL A 93 -16.18 -21.50 -4.93
CA VAL A 93 -15.18 -21.41 -5.99
C VAL A 93 -15.79 -21.98 -7.27
N SER A 94 -16.41 -21.11 -8.08
CA SER A 94 -16.75 -21.43 -9.47
C SER A 94 -15.61 -21.01 -10.40
N GLU A 95 -15.50 -21.66 -11.56
CA GLU A 95 -14.45 -21.38 -12.54
C GLU A 95 -14.50 -19.92 -13.04
N ASP A 96 -15.70 -19.34 -13.10
CA ASP A 96 -15.93 -17.92 -13.45
C ASP A 96 -15.34 -16.95 -12.42
N ILE A 97 -15.39 -17.29 -11.12
CA ILE A 97 -14.83 -16.48 -10.04
C ILE A 97 -13.29 -16.50 -10.08
N VAL A 98 -12.71 -17.65 -10.45
CA VAL A 98 -11.26 -17.80 -10.63
C VAL A 98 -10.77 -17.00 -11.84
N GLU A 99 -11.49 -17.02 -12.96
CA GLU A 99 -11.14 -16.21 -14.12
C GLU A 99 -11.29 -14.70 -13.87
N ALA A 100 -12.32 -14.27 -13.14
CA ALA A 100 -12.46 -12.88 -12.71
C ALA A 100 -11.27 -12.42 -11.83
N ALA A 101 -10.85 -13.25 -10.86
CA ALA A 101 -9.69 -12.95 -10.03
C ALA A 101 -8.38 -12.88 -10.84
N LYS A 102 -8.15 -13.81 -11.78
CA LYS A 102 -6.98 -13.78 -12.68
C LYS A 102 -6.97 -12.53 -13.56
N SER A 103 -8.12 -12.16 -14.13
CA SER A 103 -8.26 -10.95 -14.94
C SER A 103 -7.87 -9.71 -14.13
N ASN A 104 -8.41 -9.56 -12.92
CA ASN A 104 -8.10 -8.44 -12.04
C ASN A 104 -6.60 -8.36 -11.66
N ILE A 105 -5.97 -9.50 -11.37
CA ILE A 105 -4.53 -9.58 -11.08
C ILE A 105 -3.69 -9.22 -12.32
N ASN A 106 -4.10 -9.66 -13.51
CA ASN A 106 -3.39 -9.34 -14.75
C ASN A 106 -3.50 -7.84 -15.10
N GLU A 107 -4.70 -7.27 -14.95
CA GLU A 107 -4.88 -5.83 -15.11
C GLU A 107 -4.07 -5.02 -14.10
N ASP A 108 -3.92 -5.52 -12.88
CA ASP A 108 -3.07 -4.90 -11.86
C ASP A 108 -1.59 -4.92 -12.24
N SER A 109 -1.08 -6.06 -12.70
CA SER A 109 0.30 -6.20 -13.22
C SER A 109 0.59 -5.19 -14.35
N LEU A 110 -0.38 -4.96 -15.24
CA LEU A 110 -0.29 -3.94 -16.29
C LEU A 110 -0.29 -2.51 -15.74
N LEU A 111 -1.02 -2.26 -14.66
CA LEU A 111 -1.01 -0.96 -13.98
C LEU A 111 0.37 -0.71 -13.35
N ILE A 112 0.95 -1.68 -12.65
CA ILE A 112 2.28 -1.58 -12.01
C ILE A 112 3.37 -1.26 -13.06
N THR A 113 3.33 -1.94 -14.21
CA THR A 113 4.27 -1.71 -15.33
C THR A 113 4.03 -0.39 -16.10
N ARG A 114 2.89 0.27 -15.84
CA ARG A 114 2.54 1.59 -16.37
C ARG A 114 2.57 2.69 -15.32
N SER A 115 3.16 2.41 -14.15
CA SER A 115 3.24 3.41 -13.08
C SER A 115 3.88 4.72 -13.58
N PRO A 116 3.42 5.88 -13.07
CA PRO A 116 3.96 7.18 -13.44
C PRO A 116 5.49 7.27 -13.30
N TRP A 117 6.04 6.65 -12.25
CA TRP A 117 7.49 6.57 -12.01
C TRP A 117 8.25 5.83 -13.10
N GLN A 118 7.75 4.66 -13.54
CA GLN A 118 8.40 3.92 -14.62
C GLN A 118 8.32 4.68 -15.95
N SER A 119 7.25 5.42 -16.18
CA SER A 119 7.11 6.27 -17.38
C SER A 119 8.13 7.42 -17.37
N LEU A 120 8.27 8.13 -16.24
CA LEU A 120 9.31 9.16 -16.07
C LEU A 120 10.73 8.60 -16.22
N GLN A 121 10.99 7.41 -15.66
CA GLN A 121 12.28 6.74 -15.83
C GLN A 121 12.57 6.37 -17.29
N ARG A 122 11.56 5.93 -18.06
CA ARG A 122 11.71 5.64 -19.49
C ARG A 122 12.02 6.91 -20.28
N GLU A 123 11.29 7.99 -20.00
CA GLU A 123 11.48 9.28 -20.66
C GLU A 123 12.88 9.86 -20.39
N TRP A 124 13.35 9.79 -19.14
CA TRP A 124 14.70 10.24 -18.78
C TRP A 124 15.80 9.43 -19.49
N ARG A 125 15.62 8.11 -19.63
CA ARG A 125 16.53 7.26 -20.43
C ARG A 125 16.52 7.64 -21.92
N GLN A 126 15.37 8.00 -22.47
CA GLN A 126 15.28 8.45 -23.86
C GLN A 126 15.98 9.80 -24.06
N MET A 127 15.73 10.78 -23.18
CA MET A 127 16.38 12.09 -23.24
C MET A 127 17.90 11.98 -23.12
N THR A 128 18.40 11.18 -22.18
CA THR A 128 19.86 10.96 -22.02
C THR A 128 20.46 10.24 -23.24
N SER A 129 19.74 9.28 -23.84
CA SER A 129 20.17 8.63 -25.08
C SER A 129 20.23 9.61 -26.26
N GLN A 130 19.21 10.47 -26.42
CA GLN A 130 19.19 11.50 -27.46
C GLN A 130 20.34 12.49 -27.28
N GLN A 131 20.62 12.94 -26.05
CA GLN A 131 21.76 13.83 -25.79
C GLN A 131 23.11 13.17 -26.15
N HIS A 132 23.29 11.89 -25.84
CA HIS A 132 24.50 11.16 -26.23
C HIS A 132 24.65 11.03 -27.76
N GLN A 133 23.53 10.86 -28.49
CA GLN A 133 23.53 10.81 -29.95
C GLN A 133 23.88 12.17 -30.56
N LEU A 134 23.32 13.26 -30.05
CA LEU A 134 23.65 14.63 -30.46
C LEU A 134 25.14 14.92 -30.23
N ASN A 135 25.65 14.61 -29.03
CA ASN A 135 27.07 14.80 -28.70
C ASN A 135 28.00 13.97 -29.61
N ARG A 136 27.59 12.75 -30.03
CA ARG A 136 28.37 11.95 -31.00
C ARG A 136 28.31 12.51 -32.42
N ALA A 137 27.18 13.10 -32.83
CA ALA A 137 27.02 13.71 -34.14
C ALA A 137 27.92 14.94 -34.29
N ASP A 138 28.01 15.78 -33.26
CA ASP A 138 28.87 16.97 -33.24
C ASP A 138 30.37 16.63 -33.30
N VAL A 139 30.80 15.53 -32.66
CA VAL A 139 32.20 15.08 -32.75
C VAL A 139 32.54 14.58 -34.16
N LYS A 140 31.61 13.95 -34.87
CA LYS A 140 31.83 13.47 -36.25
C LYS A 140 31.88 14.61 -37.27
N THR A 141 31.05 15.65 -37.11
CA THR A 141 31.05 16.81 -38.01
C THR A 141 32.31 17.67 -37.86
N VAL A 142 32.89 17.77 -36.65
CA VAL A 142 34.19 18.43 -36.43
C VAL A 142 35.35 17.57 -36.97
N GLY A 143 35.30 16.25 -36.80
CA GLY A 143 36.34 15.33 -37.28
C GLY A 143 36.46 15.18 -38.80
N GLN A 144 35.45 15.56 -39.58
CA GLN A 144 35.50 15.52 -41.05
C GLN A 144 36.03 16.81 -41.71
N ARG A 145 36.24 17.91 -40.95
CA ARG A 145 36.78 19.16 -41.52
C ARG A 145 38.31 19.28 -41.47
N SER A 146 39.05 18.33 -40.88
CA SER A 146 40.51 18.46 -40.67
C SER A 146 41.40 17.54 -41.50
N THR A 147 40.89 16.83 -42.51
CA THR A 147 41.71 15.98 -43.41
C THR A 147 41.51 16.37 -44.87
N GLY A 148 41.84 17.62 -45.19
CA GLY A 148 42.03 18.11 -46.55
C GLY A 148 43.45 18.65 -46.72
N ALA A 149 44.43 17.76 -46.86
CA ALA A 149 45.76 18.11 -47.34
C ALA A 149 45.66 18.56 -48.80
N GLY A 150 45.88 19.85 -49.04
CA GLY A 150 45.94 20.46 -50.37
C GLY A 150 47.11 21.42 -50.45
N THR A 151 48.26 20.91 -50.87
CA THR A 151 49.44 21.68 -51.25
C THR A 151 49.09 22.64 -52.39
N VAL A 152 49.23 23.95 -52.19
CA VAL A 152 49.26 24.92 -53.31
C VAL A 152 50.45 25.85 -53.14
N GLN A 153 51.39 25.69 -54.06
CA GLN A 153 52.57 26.50 -54.29
C GLN A 153 52.23 27.98 -54.48
N GLY A 154 53.13 28.85 -54.01
CA GLY A 154 52.97 30.29 -54.08
C GLY A 154 52.96 30.87 -55.48
N LYS A 155 52.34 32.06 -55.58
CA LYS A 155 52.76 33.16 -56.47
C LYS A 155 52.46 34.47 -55.73
N MET A 156 53.49 35.12 -55.19
CA MET A 156 53.46 36.56 -54.94
C MET A 156 53.60 37.26 -56.29
N ASN A 157 52.56 37.97 -56.72
CA ASN A 157 52.69 38.91 -57.83
C ASN A 157 53.04 40.29 -57.28
N LEU A 158 54.29 40.69 -57.49
CA LEU A 158 54.75 42.08 -57.46
C LEU A 158 54.66 42.65 -58.88
N THR A 159 53.85 43.70 -59.07
CA THR A 159 54.04 44.95 -59.86
C THR A 159 52.66 45.52 -60.22
N ARG A 160 52.42 46.84 -60.19
CA ARG A 160 53.32 47.97 -60.38
C ARG A 160 52.95 49.15 -59.50
#